data_AF-A0A7S8WVA0-F1
#
_entry.id   AF-A0A7S8WVA0-F1
#
_cell.length_a   1.000
_cell.length_b   1.000
_cell.length_c   1.000
_cell.angle_alpha   90.00
_cell.angle_beta   90.00
_cell.angle_gamma   90.00
#
_symmetry.space_group_name_H-M   'P 1'
#
loop_
_entity.id
_entity.type
_entity.pdbx_description
1 polymer ?
#
loop_
_entity_poly.entity_id
_entity_poly.type
_entity_poly.pdbx_seq_one_letter_code
_entity_poly.pdbx_strand_id
1 'polypeptide(L)'
;MFISRAQLVSSLKGATGVLGGVGLHHYGSLYLSRNEIKAENIEQDIRDNKINQMSENVVDVKDSVKSIESNLSNLISKLEAKSEENISVNQETLQEIQSNVDIISKTGKTINEQIKDLGNKELGENISDMINAGQKLQDLIDSIVRGGKNFVSDFNFQVYYDYLNSLTQIQEGSLIHILLFLTIFFSILNILAALLGNELIQYFNLEKKYPRLALFFRLRVKFQRYYLLWNIFYIILVCIVSVGFNLLILFYS
;
A
#
# COMPACT_ATOMS: atom_id res chain seq x y z
N MET A 1 -22.20 -37.58 -98.70
CA MET A 1 -21.68 -37.70 -97.32
C MET A 1 -22.87 -37.54 -96.38
N PHE A 2 -23.53 -38.65 -96.02
CA PHE A 2 -24.75 -38.62 -95.20
C PHE A 2 -24.36 -38.71 -93.72
N ILE A 3 -24.55 -37.61 -92.99
CA ILE A 3 -24.42 -37.59 -91.53
C ILE A 3 -25.54 -38.48 -90.97
N SER A 4 -25.17 -39.50 -90.19
CA SER A 4 -26.16 -40.44 -89.66
C SER A 4 -27.06 -39.73 -88.64
N ARG A 5 -28.36 -40.06 -88.63
CA ARG A 5 -29.33 -39.55 -87.65
C ARG A 5 -28.87 -39.71 -86.20
N ALA A 6 -28.04 -40.72 -85.91
CA ALA A 6 -27.49 -40.97 -84.59
C ALA A 6 -26.52 -39.86 -84.12
N GLN A 7 -25.69 -39.33 -85.02
CA GLN A 7 -24.79 -38.22 -84.69
C GLN A 7 -25.58 -36.95 -84.39
N LEU A 8 -26.61 -36.65 -85.19
CA LEU A 8 -27.42 -35.43 -85.03
C LEU A 8 -28.22 -35.42 -83.71
N VAL A 9 -28.75 -36.57 -83.29
CA VAL A 9 -29.44 -36.71 -82.00
C VAL A 9 -28.48 -36.60 -80.81
N SER A 10 -27.24 -37.10 -80.95
CA SER A 10 -26.22 -36.94 -79.90
C SER A 10 -25.79 -35.48 -79.72
N SER A 11 -25.65 -34.74 -80.83
CA SER A 11 -25.30 -33.32 -80.82
C SER A 11 -26.41 -32.47 -80.19
N LEU A 12 -27.68 -32.79 -80.46
CA LEU A 12 -28.83 -32.09 -79.86
C LEU A 12 -28.94 -32.33 -78.34
N LYS A 13 -28.68 -33.57 -77.88
CA LYS A 13 -28.67 -33.89 -76.44
C LYS A 13 -27.51 -33.21 -75.70
N GLY A 14 -26.35 -33.07 -76.36
CA GLY A 14 -25.23 -32.29 -75.83
C GLY A 14 -25.56 -30.80 -75.74
N ALA A 15 -26.18 -30.23 -76.77
CA ALA A 15 -26.56 -28.82 -76.81
C ALA A 15 -27.61 -28.43 -75.76
N THR A 16 -28.62 -29.28 -75.50
CA THR A 16 -29.62 -29.03 -74.45
C THR A 16 -29.04 -29.15 -73.05
N GLY A 17 -28.07 -30.05 -72.82
CA GLY A 17 -27.35 -30.16 -71.55
C GLY A 17 -26.49 -28.92 -71.25
N VAL A 18 -25.80 -28.38 -72.26
CA VAL A 18 -24.95 -27.19 -72.09
C VAL A 18 -25.79 -25.93 -71.88
N LEU A 19 -26.88 -25.75 -72.62
CA LEU A 19 -27.78 -24.59 -72.45
C LEU A 19 -28.54 -24.63 -71.10
N GLY A 20 -28.96 -25.82 -70.65
CA GLY A 20 -29.56 -26.00 -69.33
C GLY A 20 -28.57 -25.76 -68.18
N GLY A 21 -27.31 -26.19 -68.34
CA GLY A 21 -26.25 -25.96 -67.36
C GLY A 21 -25.87 -24.49 -67.18
N VAL A 22 -25.73 -23.74 -68.29
CA VAL A 22 -25.37 -22.31 -68.24
C VAL A 22 -26.49 -21.46 -67.63
N GLY A 23 -27.75 -21.75 -67.94
CA GLY A 23 -28.89 -21.05 -67.35
C GLY A 23 -29.03 -21.28 -65.84
N LEU A 24 -28.92 -22.53 -65.39
CA LEU A 24 -28.99 -22.86 -63.96
C LEU A 24 -27.82 -22.29 -63.16
N HIS A 25 -26.61 -22.26 -63.75
CA HIS A 25 -25.44 -21.70 -63.08
C HIS A 25 -25.53 -20.16 -62.94
N HIS A 26 -26.05 -19.47 -63.97
CA HIS A 26 -26.19 -18.01 -63.95
C HIS A 26 -27.30 -17.54 -63.00
N TYR A 27 -28.44 -18.23 -62.97
CA TYR A 27 -29.51 -17.93 -62.01
C TYR A 27 -29.15 -18.35 -60.58
N GLY A 28 -28.41 -19.45 -60.40
CA GLY A 28 -27.90 -19.88 -59.11
C GLY A 28 -26.93 -18.85 -58.49
N SER A 29 -25.99 -18.32 -59.28
CA SER A 29 -25.03 -17.31 -58.79
C SER A 29 -25.70 -15.98 -58.41
N LEU A 30 -26.75 -15.57 -59.13
CA LEU A 30 -27.53 -14.37 -58.81
C LEU A 30 -28.39 -14.53 -57.54
N TYR A 31 -28.84 -15.75 -57.24
CA TYR A 31 -29.59 -16.04 -56.03
C TYR A 31 -28.69 -16.11 -54.79
N LEU A 32 -27.49 -16.69 -54.95
CA LEU A 32 -26.47 -16.72 -53.90
C LEU A 32 -25.96 -15.31 -53.58
N SER A 33 -25.66 -14.48 -54.60
CA SER A 33 -25.20 -13.10 -54.36
C SER A 33 -26.24 -12.23 -53.68
N ARG A 34 -27.54 -12.41 -53.98
CA ARG A 34 -28.62 -11.69 -53.27
C ARG A 34 -28.74 -12.10 -51.80
N ASN A 35 -28.48 -13.36 -51.47
CA ASN A 35 -28.50 -13.82 -50.09
C ASN A 35 -27.27 -13.34 -49.31
N GLU A 36 -26.10 -13.30 -49.96
CA GLU A 36 -24.89 -12.71 -49.37
C GLU A 36 -25.07 -11.21 -49.08
N ILE A 37 -25.61 -10.44 -50.03
CA ILE A 37 -25.88 -9.00 -49.84
C ILE A 37 -26.87 -8.76 -48.68
N LYS A 38 -27.89 -9.62 -48.53
CA LYS A 38 -28.83 -9.52 -47.40
C LYS A 38 -28.18 -9.86 -46.07
N ALA A 39 -27.32 -10.87 -46.03
CA ALA A 39 -26.59 -11.24 -44.82
C ALA A 39 -25.62 -10.13 -44.40
N GLU A 40 -24.93 -9.51 -45.36
CA GLU A 40 -24.02 -8.39 -45.15
C GLU A 40 -24.75 -7.15 -44.61
N ASN A 41 -25.91 -6.80 -45.16
CA ASN A 41 -26.73 -5.69 -44.66
C ASN A 41 -27.19 -5.91 -43.20
N ILE A 42 -27.61 -7.14 -42.85
CA ILE A 42 -28.02 -7.47 -41.47
C ILE A 42 -26.81 -7.36 -40.53
N GLU A 43 -25.64 -7.82 -40.97
CA GLU A 43 -24.42 -7.72 -40.17
C GLU A 43 -23.99 -6.26 -39.97
N GLN A 44 -24.18 -5.42 -40.98
CA GLN A 44 -23.89 -3.99 -40.92
C GLN A 44 -24.84 -3.26 -39.96
N ASP A 45 -26.15 -3.55 -39.98
CA ASP A 45 -27.12 -3.00 -39.03
C ASP A 45 -26.80 -3.41 -37.57
N ILE A 46 -26.32 -4.64 -37.36
CA ILE A 46 -25.88 -5.10 -36.03
C ILE A 46 -24.63 -4.33 -35.58
N ARG A 47 -23.68 -4.09 -36.49
CA ARG A 47 -22.48 -3.31 -36.19
C ARG A 47 -22.83 -1.86 -35.85
N ASP A 48 -23.71 -1.23 -36.61
CA ASP A 48 -24.12 0.15 -36.41
C ASP A 48 -24.89 0.33 -35.09
N ASN A 49 -25.80 -0.59 -34.76
CA ASN A 49 -26.47 -0.59 -33.46
C ASN A 49 -25.48 -0.76 -32.30
N LYS A 50 -24.48 -1.63 -32.45
CA LYS A 50 -23.45 -1.83 -31.43
C LYS A 50 -22.54 -0.61 -31.29
N ILE A 51 -22.23 0.08 -32.39
CA ILE A 51 -21.47 1.33 -32.38
C ILE A 51 -22.26 2.43 -31.68
N ASN A 52 -23.56 2.56 -31.95
CA ASN A 52 -24.43 3.54 -31.29
C ASN A 52 -24.52 3.27 -29.79
N GLN A 53 -24.75 2.02 -29.39
CA GLN A 53 -24.77 1.64 -27.97
C GLN A 53 -23.42 1.90 -27.29
N MET A 54 -22.31 1.64 -27.98
CA MET A 54 -20.97 1.92 -27.46
C MET A 54 -20.72 3.42 -27.35
N SER A 55 -21.23 4.23 -28.28
CA SER A 55 -21.17 5.69 -28.22
C SER A 55 -21.95 6.25 -27.03
N GLU A 56 -23.16 5.74 -26.75
CA GLU A 56 -23.95 6.12 -25.58
C GLU A 56 -23.21 5.77 -24.28
N ASN A 57 -22.69 4.55 -24.17
CA ASN A 57 -21.89 4.14 -23.01
C ASN A 57 -20.66 5.03 -22.81
N VAL A 58 -20.00 5.47 -23.88
CA VAL A 58 -18.85 6.39 -23.79
C VAL A 58 -19.26 7.77 -23.27
N VAL A 59 -20.45 8.26 -23.65
CA VAL A 59 -21.01 9.51 -23.12
C VAL A 59 -21.32 9.38 -21.63
N ASP A 60 -21.97 8.29 -21.21
CA ASP A 60 -22.30 8.04 -19.80
C ASP A 60 -21.04 7.92 -18.92
N VAL A 61 -20.00 7.24 -19.44
CA VAL A 61 -18.69 7.14 -18.77
C VAL A 61 -18.05 8.52 -18.65
N LYS A 62 -18.10 9.34 -19.71
CA LYS A 62 -17.54 10.69 -19.70
C LYS A 62 -18.22 11.59 -18.66
N ASP A 63 -19.54 11.51 -18.56
CA ASP A 63 -20.29 12.30 -17.58
C ASP A 63 -20.06 11.80 -16.14
N SER A 64 -19.91 10.50 -15.96
CA SER A 64 -19.49 9.90 -14.69
C SER A 64 -18.09 10.37 -14.27
N VAL A 65 -17.13 10.43 -15.20
CA VAL A 65 -15.77 10.94 -14.94
C VAL A 65 -15.81 12.41 -14.52
N LYS A 66 -16.58 13.27 -15.20
CA LYS A 66 -16.75 14.67 -14.80
C LYS A 66 -17.35 14.83 -13.40
N SER A 67 -18.32 13.98 -13.05
CA SER A 67 -18.91 13.97 -11.70
C SER A 67 -17.86 13.58 -10.65
N ILE A 68 -17.02 12.58 -10.94
CA ILE A 68 -15.92 12.15 -10.07
C ILE A 68 -14.90 13.28 -9.87
N GLU A 69 -14.50 13.98 -10.95
CA GLU A 69 -13.57 15.12 -10.87
C GLU A 69 -14.11 16.25 -9.97
N SER A 70 -15.39 16.60 -10.13
CA SER A 70 -16.05 17.60 -9.28
C SER A 70 -16.08 17.18 -7.80
N ASN A 71 -16.39 15.92 -7.53
CA ASN A 71 -16.40 15.39 -6.17
C ASN A 71 -15.00 15.36 -5.54
N LEU A 72 -13.97 15.01 -6.31
CA LEU A 72 -12.57 15.03 -5.87
C LEU A 72 -12.13 16.45 -5.53
N SER A 73 -12.44 17.43 -6.38
CA SER A 73 -12.13 18.84 -6.12
C SER A 73 -12.78 19.34 -4.82
N ASN A 74 -14.03 18.95 -4.57
CA ASN A 74 -14.75 19.30 -3.33
C ASN A 74 -14.18 18.60 -2.09
N LEU A 75 -13.64 17.39 -2.23
CA LEU A 75 -12.98 16.68 -1.12
C LEU A 75 -11.63 17.31 -0.80
N ILE A 76 -10.85 17.68 -1.82
CA ILE A 76 -9.55 18.35 -1.64
C ILE A 76 -9.73 19.66 -0.88
N SER A 77 -10.67 20.51 -1.29
CA SER A 77 -10.90 21.80 -0.63
C SER A 77 -11.36 21.65 0.83
N LYS A 78 -12.20 20.65 1.13
CA LYS A 78 -12.59 20.33 2.52
C LYS A 78 -11.42 19.83 3.36
N LEU A 79 -10.50 19.08 2.75
CA LEU A 79 -9.34 18.51 3.43
C LEU A 79 -8.29 19.60 3.71
N GLU A 80 -8.09 20.51 2.78
CA GLU A 80 -7.26 21.72 2.95
C GLU A 80 -7.80 22.60 4.09
N ALA A 81 -9.09 22.95 4.06
CA ALA A 81 -9.71 23.77 5.11
C ALA A 81 -9.58 23.13 6.51
N LYS A 82 -9.80 21.81 6.62
CA LYS A 82 -9.67 21.09 7.89
C LYS A 82 -8.21 20.95 8.33
N SER A 83 -7.27 20.87 7.40
CA SER A 83 -5.83 20.87 7.71
C SER A 83 -5.39 22.21 8.27
N GLU A 84 -5.82 23.33 7.66
CA GLU A 84 -5.53 24.68 8.16
C GLU A 84 -6.12 24.92 9.56
N GLU A 85 -7.37 24.51 9.78
CA GLU A 85 -8.01 24.57 11.10
C GLU A 85 -7.20 23.82 12.17
N ASN A 86 -6.79 22.59 11.89
CA ASN A 86 -5.98 21.78 12.81
C ASN A 86 -4.59 22.39 13.07
N ILE A 87 -3.96 22.99 12.05
CA ILE A 87 -2.68 23.68 12.21
C ILE A 87 -2.84 24.90 13.14
N SER A 88 -3.91 25.69 12.96
CA SER A 88 -4.20 26.85 13.81
C SER A 88 -4.41 26.45 15.27
N VAL A 89 -5.26 25.45 15.54
CA VAL A 89 -5.53 24.96 16.90
C VAL A 89 -4.26 24.44 17.58
N ASN A 90 -3.42 23.71 16.83
CA ASN A 90 -2.15 23.21 17.37
C ASN A 90 -1.16 24.35 17.65
N GLN A 91 -1.13 25.41 16.83
CA GLN A 91 -0.29 26.58 17.06
C GLN A 91 -0.72 27.35 18.32
N GLU A 92 -2.01 27.55 18.53
CA GLU A 92 -2.55 28.19 19.74
C GLU A 92 -2.21 27.37 21.00
N THR A 93 -2.39 26.05 20.94
CA THR A 93 -2.06 25.14 22.05
C THR A 93 -0.56 25.19 22.36
N LEU A 94 0.31 25.24 21.34
CA LEU A 94 1.75 25.37 21.52
C LEU A 94 2.16 26.71 22.16
N GLN A 95 1.50 27.81 21.78
CA GLN A 95 1.74 29.12 22.41
C GLN A 95 1.33 29.13 23.89
N GLU A 96 0.21 28.50 24.23
CA GLU A 96 -0.24 28.36 25.62
C GLU A 96 0.75 27.53 26.44
N ILE A 97 1.24 26.41 25.89
CA ILE A 97 2.26 25.58 26.53
C ILE A 97 3.56 26.38 26.74
N GLN A 98 4.00 27.16 25.73
CA GLN A 98 5.21 27.98 25.82
C GLN A 98 5.10 29.04 26.94
N SER A 99 3.95 29.71 27.03
CA SER A 99 3.65 30.66 28.11
C SER A 99 3.72 29.99 29.51
N ASN A 100 3.14 28.80 29.64
CA ASN A 100 3.15 28.05 30.90
C ASN A 100 4.56 27.59 31.30
N VAL A 101 5.38 27.16 30.34
CA VAL A 101 6.79 26.79 30.58
C VAL A 101 7.62 27.99 31.02
N ASP A 102 7.41 29.18 30.43
CA ASP A 102 8.06 30.41 30.85
C ASP A 102 7.72 30.79 32.29
N ILE A 103 6.45 30.63 32.68
CA ILE A 103 6.00 30.87 34.06
C ILE A 103 6.66 29.88 35.03
N ILE A 104 6.72 28.59 34.68
CA ILE A 104 7.37 27.57 35.50
C ILE A 104 8.87 27.86 35.65
N SER A 105 9.54 28.23 34.56
CA SER A 105 10.98 28.56 34.54
C SER A 105 11.29 29.76 35.45
N LYS A 106 10.50 30.85 35.33
CA LYS A 106 10.64 32.04 36.20
C LYS A 106 10.35 31.70 37.66
N THR A 107 9.29 30.96 37.93
CA THR A 107 8.90 30.56 39.28
C THR A 107 9.96 29.65 39.92
N GLY A 108 10.48 28.68 39.17
CA GLY A 108 11.55 27.79 39.62
C GLY A 108 12.82 28.54 39.99
N LYS A 109 13.23 29.54 39.19
CA LYS A 109 14.39 30.40 39.50
C LYS A 109 14.21 31.17 40.81
N THR A 110 13.05 31.81 41.01
CA THR A 110 12.73 32.53 42.25
C THR A 110 12.76 31.62 43.47
N ILE A 111 12.20 30.41 43.35
CA ILE A 111 12.20 29.42 44.44
C ILE A 111 13.63 28.94 44.74
N ASN A 112 14.45 28.71 43.71
CA ASN A 112 15.84 28.27 43.90
C ASN A 112 16.70 29.34 44.60
N GLU A 113 16.50 30.62 44.23
CA GLU A 113 17.16 31.75 44.90
C GLU A 113 16.76 31.81 46.38
N GLN A 114 15.46 31.67 46.70
CA GLN A 114 14.97 31.65 48.08
C GLN A 114 15.47 30.44 48.90
N ILE A 115 15.67 29.28 48.29
CA ILE A 115 16.14 28.06 48.99
C ILE A 115 17.65 28.06 49.21
N LYS A 116 18.42 28.68 48.30
CA LYS A 116 19.86 28.93 48.53
C LYS A 116 20.09 29.82 49.74
N ASP A 117 19.24 30.83 49.95
CA ASP A 117 19.27 31.69 51.13
C ASP A 117 18.91 30.95 52.43
N LEU A 118 18.18 29.83 52.35
CA LEU A 118 17.80 28.98 53.48
C LEU A 118 18.82 27.87 53.81
N GLY A 119 19.92 27.75 53.05
CA GLY A 119 21.05 26.86 53.37
C GLY A 119 20.81 25.35 53.15
N ASN A 120 19.70 24.96 52.51
CA ASN A 120 19.34 23.55 52.33
C ASN A 120 19.81 23.01 50.96
N LYS A 121 21.06 22.52 50.92
CA LYS A 121 21.77 22.11 49.68
C LYS A 121 21.04 21.05 48.85
N GLU A 122 20.46 20.03 49.47
CA GLU A 122 19.81 18.90 48.79
C GLU A 122 18.52 19.33 48.06
N LEU A 123 17.77 20.28 48.65
CA LEU A 123 16.59 20.85 48.02
C LEU A 123 16.96 21.78 46.86
N GLY A 124 18.07 22.52 47.00
CA GLY A 124 18.62 23.36 45.92
C GLY A 124 19.13 22.57 44.71
N GLU A 125 19.72 21.40 44.93
CA GLU A 125 20.13 20.49 43.84
C GLU A 125 18.92 19.92 43.09
N ASN A 126 17.91 19.41 43.80
CA ASN A 126 16.68 18.89 43.16
C ASN A 126 15.93 19.96 42.35
N ILE A 127 15.93 21.22 42.81
CA ILE A 127 15.29 22.34 42.10
C ILE A 127 16.15 22.81 40.92
N SER A 128 17.47 22.77 41.04
CA SER A 128 18.38 23.00 39.92
C SER A 128 18.14 21.99 38.80
N ASP A 129 17.95 20.71 39.14
CA ASP A 129 17.64 19.66 38.17
C ASP A 129 16.27 19.87 37.52
N MET A 130 15.27 20.33 38.28
CA MET A 130 13.95 20.69 37.76
C MET A 130 14.02 21.91 36.80
N ILE A 131 14.82 22.93 37.11
CA ILE A 131 15.06 24.08 36.23
C ILE A 131 15.78 23.65 34.95
N ASN A 132 16.79 22.78 35.06
CA ASN A 132 17.53 22.24 33.92
C ASN A 132 16.62 21.39 33.03
N ALA A 133 15.71 20.60 33.61
CA ALA A 133 14.71 19.85 32.87
C ALA A 133 13.71 20.79 32.17
N GLY A 134 13.24 21.85 32.86
CA GLY A 134 12.37 22.87 32.29
C GLY A 134 13.00 23.62 31.11
N GLN A 135 14.30 23.95 31.20
CA GLN A 135 15.04 24.58 30.10
C GLN A 135 15.21 23.65 28.89
N LYS A 136 15.52 22.37 29.09
CA LYS A 136 15.56 21.38 27.99
C LYS A 136 14.20 21.23 27.31
N LEU A 137 13.12 21.29 28.08
CA LEU A 137 11.74 21.21 27.58
C LEU A 137 11.38 22.48 26.80
N GLN A 138 11.81 23.65 27.28
CA GLN A 138 11.69 24.92 26.58
C GLN A 138 12.45 24.92 25.26
N ASP A 139 13.69 24.42 25.24
CA ASP A 139 14.50 24.28 24.02
C ASP A 139 13.85 23.32 23.00
N LEU A 140 13.24 22.22 23.48
CA LEU A 140 12.46 21.30 22.65
C LEU A 140 11.23 21.99 22.05
N ILE A 141 10.46 22.74 22.85
CA ILE A 141 9.29 23.47 22.38
C ILE A 141 9.69 24.53 21.35
N ASP A 142 10.74 25.31 21.62
CA ASP A 142 11.27 26.31 20.69
C ASP A 142 11.73 25.68 19.38
N SER A 143 12.29 24.46 19.42
CA SER A 143 12.70 23.72 18.21
C SER A 143 11.52 23.23 17.37
N ILE A 144 10.39 22.90 18.02
CA ILE A 144 9.14 22.47 17.39
C ILE A 144 8.39 23.67 16.80
N VAL A 145 8.26 24.76 17.58
CA VAL A 145 7.53 25.99 17.20
C VAL A 145 8.23 26.73 16.06
N ARG A 146 9.56 26.76 16.03
CA ARG A 146 10.34 27.42 14.96
C ARG A 146 10.49 26.56 13.70
N GLY A 147 9.83 25.40 13.62
CA GLY A 147 9.78 24.56 12.42
C GLY A 147 11.13 24.01 11.95
N GLY A 148 12.12 23.90 12.84
CA GLY A 148 13.53 23.86 12.44
C GLY A 148 14.23 22.51 12.49
N LYS A 149 13.73 21.50 13.21
CA LYS A 149 14.45 20.22 13.32
C LYS A 149 13.52 19.03 13.30
N ASN A 150 13.72 18.19 12.28
CA ASN A 150 13.11 16.89 12.21
C ASN A 150 13.57 16.10 13.44
N PHE A 151 12.64 15.65 14.28
CA PHE A 151 12.93 14.77 15.42
C PHE A 151 13.77 13.53 15.04
N VAL A 152 13.70 13.13 13.76
CA VAL A 152 14.47 12.04 13.16
C VAL A 152 15.91 12.45 12.79
N SER A 153 16.21 13.73 12.51
CA SER A 153 17.55 14.19 12.14
C SER A 153 18.49 14.45 13.33
N ASP A 154 17.96 14.56 14.54
CA ASP A 154 18.74 14.74 15.77
C ASP A 154 19.09 13.39 16.46
N PHE A 155 18.82 12.24 15.81
CA PHE A 155 19.46 10.98 16.20
C PHE A 155 20.97 11.12 15.98
N ASN A 156 21.66 11.53 17.03
CA ASN A 156 23.10 11.67 17.01
C ASN A 156 23.72 10.27 17.04
N PHE A 157 23.87 9.67 15.86
CA PHE A 157 24.52 8.37 15.67
C PHE A 157 25.91 8.34 16.32
N GLN A 158 26.58 9.48 16.47
CA GLN A 158 27.87 9.57 17.15
C GLN A 158 27.77 9.06 18.59
N VAL A 159 26.73 9.43 19.35
CA VAL A 159 26.55 8.96 20.74
C VAL A 159 26.37 7.45 20.79
N TYR A 160 25.69 6.87 19.80
CA TYR A 160 25.52 5.42 19.69
C TYR A 160 26.83 4.72 19.32
N TYR A 161 27.60 5.27 18.36
CA TYR A 161 28.92 4.75 18.00
C TYR A 161 29.92 4.86 19.15
N ASP A 162 29.94 5.96 19.88
CA ASP A 162 30.81 6.15 21.04
C ASP A 162 30.47 5.14 22.15
N TYR A 163 29.19 4.85 22.38
CA TYR A 163 28.76 3.77 23.27
C TYR A 163 29.25 2.40 22.78
N LEU A 164 29.04 2.07 21.51
CA LEU A 164 29.50 0.79 20.95
C LEU A 164 31.03 0.63 21.05
N ASN A 165 31.78 1.70 20.78
CA ASN A 165 33.24 1.72 20.88
C ASN A 165 33.75 1.63 22.33
N SER A 166 32.91 1.97 23.31
CA SER A 166 33.25 1.86 24.74
C SER A 166 33.09 0.44 25.30
N LEU A 167 32.42 -0.45 24.55
CA LEU A 167 32.17 -1.83 24.99
C LEU A 167 33.46 -2.67 24.89
N THR A 168 33.68 -3.50 25.90
CA THR A 168 34.69 -4.56 25.82
C THR A 168 34.25 -5.67 24.84
N GLN A 169 35.18 -6.43 24.29
CA GLN A 169 34.89 -7.50 23.33
C GLN A 169 33.88 -8.54 23.85
N ILE A 170 33.91 -8.85 25.15
CA ILE A 170 32.94 -9.75 25.79
C ILE A 170 31.54 -9.12 25.85
N GLN A 171 31.46 -7.82 26.15
CA GLN A 171 30.20 -7.09 26.20
C GLN A 171 29.60 -6.92 24.80
N GLU A 172 30.42 -6.67 23.78
CA GLU A 172 29.99 -6.62 22.39
C GLU A 172 29.41 -7.97 21.93
N GLY A 173 30.09 -9.08 22.21
CA GLY A 173 29.59 -10.43 21.91
C GLY A 173 28.27 -10.74 22.64
N SER A 174 28.15 -10.31 23.90
CA SER A 174 26.92 -10.46 24.67
C SER A 174 25.77 -9.63 24.08
N LEU A 175 26.05 -8.41 23.63
CA LEU A 175 25.07 -7.54 22.97
C LEU A 175 24.56 -8.15 21.67
N ILE A 176 25.46 -8.70 20.84
CA ILE A 176 25.09 -9.40 19.60
C ILE A 176 24.19 -10.59 19.92
N HIS A 177 24.52 -11.41 20.92
CA HIS A 177 23.66 -12.53 21.33
C HIS A 177 22.27 -12.07 21.78
N ILE A 178 22.19 -11.03 22.60
CA ILE A 178 20.90 -10.45 23.04
C ILE A 178 20.08 -10.02 21.83
N LEU A 179 20.68 -9.34 20.84
CA LEU A 179 20.00 -8.89 19.62
C LEU A 179 19.51 -10.06 18.75
N LEU A 180 20.30 -11.13 18.62
CA LEU A 180 19.91 -12.33 17.88
C LEU A 180 18.72 -13.02 18.57
N PHE A 181 18.74 -13.18 19.89
CA PHE A 181 17.63 -13.75 20.65
C PHE A 181 16.37 -12.89 20.60
N LEU A 182 16.52 -11.55 20.68
CA LEU A 182 15.40 -10.62 20.55
C LEU A 182 14.73 -10.76 19.17
N THR A 183 15.53 -10.94 18.12
CA THR A 183 15.04 -11.17 16.76
C THR A 183 14.23 -12.47 16.67
N ILE A 184 14.76 -13.58 17.21
CA ILE A 184 14.03 -14.85 17.29
C ILE A 184 12.72 -14.68 18.05
N PHE A 185 12.76 -13.99 19.19
CA PHE A 185 11.59 -13.73 20.02
C PHE A 185 10.50 -12.97 19.26
N PHE A 186 10.86 -11.90 18.54
CA PHE A 186 9.91 -11.16 17.70
C PHE A 186 9.36 -12.02 16.56
N SER A 187 10.16 -12.87 15.94
CA SER A 187 9.67 -13.82 14.92
C SER A 187 8.66 -14.81 15.51
N ILE A 188 8.89 -15.31 16.73
CA ILE A 188 7.95 -16.18 17.43
C ILE A 188 6.63 -15.45 17.73
N LEU A 189 6.70 -14.22 18.25
CA LEU A 189 5.50 -13.40 18.50
C LEU A 189 4.72 -13.15 17.21
N ASN A 190 5.40 -12.88 16.09
CA ASN A 190 4.76 -12.71 14.79
C ASN A 190 4.07 -14.00 14.31
N ILE A 191 4.70 -15.16 14.49
CA ILE A 191 4.10 -16.46 14.18
C ILE A 191 2.86 -16.69 15.06
N LEU A 192 2.95 -16.40 16.35
CA LEU A 192 1.83 -16.56 17.29
C LEU A 192 0.66 -15.63 16.94
N ALA A 193 0.95 -14.36 16.66
CA ALA A 193 -0.05 -13.37 16.25
C ALA A 193 -0.73 -13.75 14.93
N ALA A 194 0.02 -14.33 13.99
CA ALA A 194 -0.53 -14.91 12.77
C ALA A 194 -1.51 -16.04 13.10
N LEU A 195 -1.06 -17.06 13.84
CA LEU A 195 -1.89 -18.22 14.18
C LEU A 195 -3.18 -17.83 14.92
N LEU A 196 -3.05 -17.03 15.99
CA LEU A 196 -4.20 -16.56 16.78
C LEU A 196 -5.12 -15.63 15.99
N GLY A 197 -4.57 -14.81 15.09
CA GLY A 197 -5.37 -13.91 14.26
C GLY A 197 -6.35 -14.65 13.36
N ASN A 198 -5.97 -15.81 12.82
CA ASN A 198 -6.84 -16.61 11.98
C ASN A 198 -7.94 -17.32 12.79
N GLU A 199 -7.57 -17.89 13.94
CA GLU A 199 -8.53 -18.49 14.88
C GLU A 199 -9.56 -17.47 15.37
N LEU A 200 -9.15 -16.23 15.67
CA LEU A 200 -10.09 -15.18 16.07
C LEU A 200 -11.11 -14.86 14.97
N ILE A 201 -10.66 -14.76 13.71
CA ILE A 201 -11.55 -14.45 12.59
C ILE A 201 -12.60 -15.54 12.40
N GLN A 202 -12.18 -16.81 12.50
CA GLN A 202 -13.05 -17.97 12.36
C GLN A 202 -14.02 -18.09 13.55
N TYR A 203 -13.52 -17.97 14.78
CA TYR A 203 -14.33 -18.06 16.00
C TYR A 203 -15.43 -17.01 16.05
N PHE A 204 -15.11 -15.75 15.69
CA PHE A 204 -16.07 -14.65 15.70
C PHE A 204 -16.89 -14.51 14.41
N ASN A 205 -16.69 -15.37 13.41
CA ASN A 205 -17.34 -15.27 12.09
C ASN A 205 -17.29 -13.84 11.50
N LEU A 206 -16.13 -13.18 11.62
CA LEU A 206 -16.00 -11.77 11.25
C LEU A 206 -16.27 -11.50 9.76
N GLU A 207 -16.03 -12.49 8.90
CA GLU A 207 -16.37 -12.40 7.48
C GLU A 207 -17.89 -12.25 7.24
N LYS A 208 -18.71 -12.92 8.04
CA LYS A 208 -20.17 -12.86 7.93
C LYS A 208 -20.72 -11.60 8.61
N LYS A 209 -20.10 -11.18 9.72
CA LYS A 209 -20.52 -10.00 10.47
C LYS A 209 -20.15 -8.69 9.78
N TYR A 210 -19.03 -8.66 9.04
CA TYR A 210 -18.52 -7.47 8.36
C TYR A 210 -18.16 -7.75 6.88
N PRO A 211 -19.16 -7.85 5.99
CA PRO A 211 -18.94 -8.23 4.59
C PRO A 211 -18.06 -7.23 3.81
N ARG A 212 -18.09 -5.94 4.17
CA ARG A 212 -17.22 -4.91 3.57
C ARG A 212 -15.74 -5.14 3.86
N LEU A 213 -15.42 -5.82 4.96
CA LEU A 213 -14.06 -6.18 5.38
C LEU A 213 -13.66 -7.60 4.98
N ALA A 214 -14.57 -8.39 4.40
CA ALA A 214 -14.30 -9.77 4.02
C ALA A 214 -13.14 -9.87 3.00
N LEU A 215 -13.03 -8.90 2.09
CA LEU A 215 -11.90 -8.85 1.15
C LEU A 215 -10.56 -8.60 1.86
N PHE A 216 -10.55 -7.72 2.88
CA PHE A 216 -9.37 -7.47 3.70
C PHE A 216 -8.94 -8.71 4.48
N PHE A 217 -9.88 -9.43 5.09
CA PHE A 217 -9.56 -10.68 5.80
C PHE A 217 -9.00 -11.75 4.87
N ARG A 218 -9.61 -11.97 3.69
CA ARG A 218 -9.10 -12.92 2.69
C ARG A 218 -7.70 -12.56 2.19
N LEU A 219 -7.44 -11.27 1.96
CA LEU A 219 -6.13 -10.79 1.53
C LEU A 219 -5.09 -11.00 2.64
N ARG A 220 -5.43 -10.66 3.89
CA ARG A 220 -4.58 -10.86 5.07
C ARG A 220 -4.19 -12.33 5.24
N VAL A 221 -5.13 -13.27 5.10
CA VAL A 221 -4.87 -14.72 5.21
C VAL A 221 -3.87 -15.19 4.15
N LYS A 222 -3.95 -14.66 2.92
CA LYS A 222 -2.95 -14.94 1.87
C LYS A 222 -1.57 -14.42 2.25
N PHE A 223 -1.47 -13.18 2.70
CA PHE A 223 -0.20 -12.59 3.13
C PHE A 223 0.40 -13.30 4.33
N GLN A 224 -0.43 -13.76 5.27
CA GLN A 224 0.00 -14.43 6.49
C GLN A 224 0.83 -15.70 6.21
N ARG A 225 0.48 -16.48 5.18
CA ARG A 225 1.28 -17.65 4.77
C ARG A 225 2.68 -17.24 4.31
N TYR A 226 2.78 -16.17 3.53
CA TYR A 226 4.06 -15.63 3.10
C TYR A 226 4.87 -15.09 4.29
N TYR A 227 4.25 -14.34 5.20
CA TYR A 227 4.91 -13.85 6.41
C TYR A 227 5.41 -14.98 7.31
N LEU A 228 4.64 -16.06 7.45
CA LEU A 228 5.06 -17.21 8.25
C LEU A 228 6.29 -17.90 7.63
N LEU A 229 6.29 -18.10 6.31
CA LEU A 229 7.45 -18.64 5.59
C LEU A 229 8.69 -17.76 5.79
N TRP A 230 8.53 -16.44 5.66
CA TRP A 230 9.61 -15.47 5.89
C TRP A 230 10.12 -15.49 7.33
N ASN A 231 9.25 -15.55 8.33
CA ASN A 231 9.66 -15.64 9.74
C ASN A 231 10.44 -16.93 10.03
N ILE A 232 10.00 -18.07 9.48
CA ILE A 232 10.73 -19.34 9.61
C ILE A 232 12.11 -19.23 8.95
N PHE A 233 12.17 -18.67 7.73
CA PHE A 233 13.43 -18.41 7.05
C PHE A 233 14.38 -17.54 7.87
N TYR A 234 13.87 -16.44 8.46
CA TYR A 234 14.66 -15.57 9.35
C TYR A 234 15.17 -16.30 10.58
N ILE A 235 14.34 -17.11 11.25
CA ILE A 235 14.76 -17.89 12.41
C ILE A 235 15.91 -18.84 12.02
N ILE A 236 15.79 -19.55 10.90
CA ILE A 236 16.85 -20.45 10.42
C ILE A 236 18.14 -19.68 10.14
N LEU A 237 18.04 -18.53 9.47
CA LEU A 237 19.18 -17.68 9.14
C LEU A 237 19.88 -17.16 10.42
N VAL A 238 19.11 -16.68 11.40
CA VAL A 238 19.63 -16.22 12.69
C VAL A 238 20.30 -17.37 13.46
N CYS A 239 19.72 -18.57 13.43
CA CYS A 239 20.34 -19.75 14.03
C CYS A 239 21.70 -20.09 13.37
N ILE A 240 21.79 -20.05 12.04
CA ILE A 240 23.05 -20.29 11.31
C ILE A 240 24.11 -19.24 11.70
N VAL A 241 23.72 -17.96 11.71
CA VAL A 241 24.62 -16.86 12.11
C VAL A 241 25.08 -17.03 13.56
N SER A 242 24.17 -17.38 14.48
CA SER A 242 24.48 -17.61 15.89
C SER A 242 25.46 -18.77 16.09
N VAL A 243 25.27 -19.89 15.37
CA VAL A 243 26.22 -21.01 15.36
C VAL A 243 27.58 -20.57 14.82
N GLY A 244 27.61 -19.84 13.70
CA GLY A 244 28.84 -19.31 13.14
C GLY A 244 29.58 -18.39 14.10
N PHE A 245 28.86 -17.51 14.79
CA PHE A 245 29.43 -16.61 15.80
C PHE A 245 29.98 -17.37 17.02
N ASN A 246 29.25 -18.37 17.52
CA ASN A 246 29.73 -19.24 18.60
C ASN A 246 30.99 -20.02 18.20
N LEU A 247 31.05 -20.53 16.96
CA LEU A 247 32.26 -21.19 16.45
C LEU A 247 33.44 -20.21 16.33
N LEU A 248 33.18 -18.99 15.86
CA LEU A 248 34.21 -17.95 15.78
C LEU A 248 34.78 -17.63 17.16
N ILE A 249 33.91 -17.43 18.17
CA ILE A 249 34.36 -17.25 19.56
C ILE A 249 35.15 -18.47 20.04
N LEU A 250 34.67 -19.69 19.80
CA LEU A 250 35.35 -20.91 20.26
C LEU A 250 36.76 -21.09 19.67
N PHE A 251 36.99 -20.69 18.42
CA PHE A 251 38.28 -20.86 17.74
C PHE A 251 39.21 -19.64 17.84
N TYR A 252 38.68 -18.45 18.14
CA TYR A 252 39.44 -17.21 18.17
C TYR A 252 39.60 -16.61 19.59
N SER A 253 38.89 -17.16 20.58
CA SER A 253 39.14 -16.96 22.00
C SER A 253 40.15 -17.96 22.54
#